data_AF-A0A3A4VKN5-F1
#
_entry.id   AF-A0A3A4VKN5-F1
#
_cell.length_a   1.000
_cell.length_b   1.000
_cell.length_c   1.000
_cell.angle_alpha   90.00
_cell.angle_beta   90.00
_cell.angle_gamma   90.00
#
_symmetry.space_group_name_H-M   'P 1'
#
loop_
_entity.id
_entity.type
_entity.pdbx_description
1 polymer ?
#
loop_
_entity_poly.entity_id
_entity_poly.type
_entity_poly.pdbx_seq_one_letter_code
_entity_poly.pdbx_strand_id
1 'polypeptide(L)'
;MKKIVYVGVIIISIFIINNFVRSIVNLWSKQDILVKAQKELIDKKRENEDLKKKLSVVESQEFLEKEARNKLLMVKPGEKQVLISQELLNSTDSAKEKSEENKPNWQKWWELFFN
;
A
#
# COMPACT_ATOMS: atom_id res chain seq x y z
N MET A 1 73.54 -0.74 -14.81
CA MET A 1 72.60 -1.67 -15.47
C MET A 1 71.48 -2.13 -14.54
N LYS A 2 71.75 -2.83 -13.42
CA LYS A 2 70.71 -3.32 -12.49
C LYS A 2 69.72 -2.23 -12.01
N LYS A 3 70.21 -1.04 -11.63
CA LYS A 3 69.36 0.09 -11.19
C LYS A 3 68.38 0.60 -12.27
N ILE A 4 68.80 0.60 -13.55
CA ILE A 4 67.96 1.00 -14.69
C ILE A 4 66.87 -0.04 -14.95
N VAL A 5 67.20 -1.33 -14.80
CA VAL A 5 66.22 -2.42 -14.89
C VAL A 5 65.17 -2.30 -13.77
N TYR A 6 65.57 -2.03 -12.53
CA TYR A 6 64.64 -1.79 -11.43
C TYR A 6 63.69 -0.61 -11.69
N VAL A 7 64.21 0.51 -12.21
CA VAL A 7 63.37 1.67 -12.57
C VAL A 7 62.39 1.32 -13.68
N GLY A 8 62.82 0.58 -14.70
CA GLY A 8 61.92 0.11 -15.77
C GLY A 8 60.79 -0.78 -15.25
N VAL A 9 61.11 -1.71 -14.34
CA VAL A 9 60.11 -2.59 -13.70
C VAL A 9 59.11 -1.78 -12.89
N ILE A 10 59.57 -0.78 -12.11
CA ILE A 10 58.68 0.09 -11.32
C ILE A 10 57.70 0.85 -12.22
N ILE A 11 58.18 1.39 -13.35
CA ILE A 11 57.32 2.12 -14.30
C ILE A 11 56.25 1.19 -14.90
N ILE A 12 56.65 -0.03 -15.29
CA ILE A 12 55.72 -1.04 -15.81
C ILE A 12 54.70 -1.44 -14.75
N SER A 13 55.13 -1.66 -13.50
CA SER A 13 54.22 -1.96 -12.39
C SER A 13 53.21 -0.84 -12.14
N ILE A 14 53.64 0.43 -12.17
CA ILE A 14 52.74 1.59 -12.02
C ILE A 14 51.73 1.65 -13.18
N PHE A 15 52.15 1.33 -14.40
CA PHE A 15 51.26 1.31 -15.56
C PHE A 15 50.19 0.21 -15.44
N ILE A 16 50.59 -0.98 -14.97
CA ILE A 16 49.66 -2.09 -14.72
C ILE A 16 48.67 -1.71 -13.61
N ILE A 17 49.15 -1.19 -12.48
CA ILE A 17 48.28 -0.78 -11.36
C ILE A 17 47.23 0.23 -11.82
N ASN A 18 47.63 1.24 -12.60
CA ASN A 18 46.69 2.23 -13.14
C ASN A 18 45.59 1.62 -14.02
N ASN A 19 45.92 0.61 -14.84
CA ASN A 19 44.92 -0.10 -15.64
C ASN A 19 43.97 -0.93 -14.77
N PHE A 20 44.51 -1.62 -13.76
CA PHE A 20 43.71 -2.43 -12.83
C PHE A 20 42.74 -1.58 -12.00
N VAL A 21 43.19 -0.44 -11.48
CA VAL A 21 42.32 0.48 -10.72
C VAL A 21 41.15 0.96 -11.58
N ARG A 22 41.39 1.36 -12.83
CA ARG A 22 40.29 1.75 -13.75
C ARG A 22 39.33 0.60 -14.02
N SER A 23 39.85 -0.61 -14.21
CA SER A 23 39.03 -1.79 -14.46
C SER A 23 38.11 -2.11 -13.28
N ILE A 24 38.64 -2.06 -12.05
CA ILE A 24 37.88 -2.29 -10.82
C ILE A 24 36.79 -1.24 -10.62
N VAL A 25 37.11 0.05 -10.80
CA VAL A 25 36.13 1.13 -10.68
C VAL A 25 35.01 0.99 -11.72
N ASN A 26 35.36 0.64 -12.96
CA ASN A 26 34.37 0.39 -14.03
C ASN A 26 33.50 -0.83 -13.77
N LEU A 27 34.03 -1.87 -13.09
CA LEU A 27 33.25 -3.04 -12.75
C LEU A 27 32.25 -2.73 -11.63
N TRP A 28 32.68 -1.98 -10.61
CA TRP A 28 31.81 -1.57 -9.50
C TRP A 28 30.67 -0.67 -9.97
N SER A 29 30.95 0.30 -10.85
CA SER A 29 29.90 1.17 -11.39
C SER A 29 28.85 0.41 -12.20
N LYS A 30 29.25 -0.62 -12.96
CA LYS A 30 28.32 -1.51 -13.66
C LYS A 30 27.45 -2.32 -12.71
N GLN A 31 28.03 -2.80 -11.61
CA GLN A 31 27.27 -3.54 -10.61
C GLN A 31 26.23 -2.66 -9.92
N ASP A 32 26.57 -1.42 -9.58
CA ASP A 32 25.62 -0.44 -9.02
C ASP A 32 24.47 -0.14 -9.98
N ILE A 33 24.75 0.01 -11.29
CA ILE A 33 23.71 0.23 -12.30
C ILE A 33 22.75 -0.97 -12.34
N LEU A 34 23.28 -2.20 -12.32
CA LEU A 34 22.44 -3.40 -12.32
C LEU A 34 21.59 -3.50 -11.05
N VAL A 35 22.16 -3.22 -9.88
CA VAL A 35 21.43 -3.24 -8.61
C VAL A 35 20.31 -2.19 -8.61
N LYS A 36 20.60 -0.97 -9.08
CA LYS A 36 19.59 0.10 -9.20
C LYS A 36 18.47 -0.28 -10.16
N ALA A 37 18.82 -0.80 -11.34
CA ALA A 37 17.83 -1.22 -12.34
C ALA A 37 16.96 -2.38 -11.84
N GLN A 38 17.55 -3.36 -11.14
CA GLN A 38 16.79 -4.45 -10.52
C GLN A 38 15.84 -3.93 -9.43
N LYS A 39 16.30 -3.01 -8.58
CA LYS A 39 15.47 -2.40 -7.55
C LYS A 39 14.29 -1.64 -8.16
N GLU A 40 14.54 -0.80 -9.15
CA GLU A 40 13.50 -0.05 -9.86
C GLU A 40 12.49 -0.98 -10.54
N LEU A 41 12.94 -2.09 -11.12
CA LEU A 41 12.08 -3.09 -11.72
C LEU A 41 11.17 -3.77 -10.68
N ILE A 42 11.70 -4.10 -9.50
CA ILE A 42 10.92 -4.68 -8.40
C ILE A 42 9.88 -3.67 -7.90
N ASP A 43 10.29 -2.43 -7.68
CA ASP A 43 9.40 -1.35 -7.20
C ASP A 43 8.27 -1.09 -8.20
N LYS A 44 8.59 -1.02 -9.50
CA LYS A 44 7.60 -0.81 -10.57
C LYS A 44 6.66 -2.01 -10.74
N LYS A 45 7.14 -3.24 -10.56
CA LYS A 45 6.28 -4.43 -10.57
C LYS A 45 5.28 -4.41 -9.42
N ARG A 46 5.75 -4.07 -8.21
CA ARG A 46 4.89 -3.95 -7.04
C ARG A 46 3.84 -2.86 -7.21
N GLU A 47 4.24 -1.69 -7.71
CA GLU A 47 3.33 -0.59 -8.03
C GLU A 47 2.24 -1.04 -9.03
N ASN A 48 2.63 -1.76 -10.09
CA ASN A 48 1.70 -2.29 -11.08
C ASN A 48 0.71 -3.29 -10.47
N GLU A 49 1.17 -4.22 -9.64
CA GLU A 49 0.30 -5.18 -8.96
C GLU A 49 -0.70 -4.49 -8.03
N ASP A 50 -0.27 -3.49 -7.26
CA ASP A 50 -1.14 -2.74 -6.37
C ASP A 50 -2.17 -1.90 -7.15
N LEU A 51 -1.76 -1.30 -8.28
CA LEU A 51 -2.67 -0.59 -9.18
C LEU A 51 -3.71 -1.54 -9.80
N LYS A 52 -3.30 -2.75 -10.22
CA LYS A 52 -4.23 -3.76 -10.74
C LYS A 52 -5.27 -4.20 -9.71
N LYS A 53 -4.86 -4.38 -8.44
CA LYS A 53 -5.80 -4.69 -7.34
C LYS A 53 -6.80 -3.55 -7.11
N LYS A 54 -6.34 -2.30 -7.15
CA LYS A 54 -7.22 -1.13 -7.02
C LYS A 54 -8.19 -1.05 -8.20
N LEU A 55 -7.71 -1.29 -9.42
CA LEU A 55 -8.53 -1.29 -10.62
C LEU A 55 -9.65 -2.32 -10.52
N SER A 56 -9.34 -3.56 -10.12
CA SER A 56 -10.38 -4.60 -9.96
C SER A 56 -11.43 -4.25 -8.93
N VAL A 57 -11.07 -3.50 -7.87
CA VAL A 57 -12.03 -3.02 -6.87
C VAL A 57 -12.92 -1.94 -7.47
N VAL A 58 -12.34 -0.96 -8.18
CA VAL A 58 -13.09 0.16 -8.77
C VAL A 58 -14.01 -0.30 -9.92
N GLU A 59 -13.61 -1.31 -10.69
CA GLU A 59 -14.43 -1.92 -11.74
C GLU A 59 -15.57 -2.79 -11.20
N SER A 60 -15.54 -3.15 -9.91
CA SER A 60 -16.59 -3.97 -9.32
C SER A 60 -17.93 -3.24 -9.27
N GLN A 61 -19.01 -3.99 -9.48
CA GLN A 61 -20.37 -3.47 -9.43
C GLN A 61 -20.73 -2.93 -8.03
N GLU A 62 -20.16 -3.51 -6.98
CA GLU A 62 -20.30 -3.01 -5.60
C GLU A 62 -19.72 -1.61 -5.43
N PHE A 63 -18.54 -1.34 -6.01
CA PHE A 63 -17.95 -0.01 -5.96
C PHE A 63 -18.79 1.00 -6.73
N LEU A 64 -19.25 0.65 -7.93
CA LEU A 64 -20.15 1.49 -8.72
C LEU A 64 -21.44 1.81 -7.97
N GLU A 65 -22.08 0.81 -7.37
CA GLU A 65 -23.29 0.99 -6.59
C GLU A 65 -23.03 1.86 -5.34
N LYS A 66 -21.92 1.63 -4.64
CA LYS A 66 -21.52 2.43 -3.48
C LYS A 66 -21.31 3.90 -3.86
N GLU A 67 -20.61 4.17 -4.95
CA GLU A 67 -20.39 5.53 -5.44
C GLU A 67 -21.70 6.19 -5.91
N ALA A 68 -22.57 5.45 -6.60
CA ALA A 68 -23.89 5.94 -7.01
C ALA A 68 -24.78 6.28 -5.81
N ARG A 69 -24.80 5.43 -4.78
CA ARG A 69 -25.54 5.67 -3.52
C ARG A 69 -24.96 6.83 -2.73
N ASN A 70 -23.64 6.93 -2.62
CA ASN A 70 -22.99 7.95 -1.79
C ASN A 70 -22.93 9.33 -2.45
N LYS A 71 -22.64 9.40 -3.75
CA LYS A 71 -22.43 10.67 -4.46
C LYS A 71 -23.68 11.19 -5.16
N LEU A 72 -24.46 10.28 -5.74
CA LEU A 72 -25.64 10.64 -6.53
C LEU A 72 -26.94 10.40 -5.78
N LEU A 73 -26.85 9.84 -4.56
CA LEU A 73 -28.00 9.44 -3.75
C LEU A 73 -29.00 8.56 -4.53
N MET A 74 -28.48 7.80 -5.51
CA MET A 74 -29.29 6.91 -6.33
C MET A 74 -29.75 5.71 -5.51
N VAL A 75 -31.01 5.33 -5.71
CA VAL A 75 -31.66 4.19 -5.04
C VAL A 75 -32.29 3.29 -6.10
N LYS A 76 -32.37 1.98 -5.82
CA LYS A 76 -32.97 1.02 -6.75
C LYS A 76 -34.51 1.17 -6.76
N PRO A 77 -35.19 0.74 -7.84
CA PRO A 77 -36.65 0.70 -7.86
C PRO A 77 -37.19 -0.10 -6.66
N GLY A 78 -38.06 0.52 -5.85
CA GLY A 78 -38.62 -0.07 -4.63
C GLY A 78 -37.91 0.33 -3.32
N GLU A 79 -36.77 1.03 -3.38
CA GLU A 79 -36.11 1.60 -2.21
C GLU A 79 -36.58 3.05 -1.96
N LYS A 80 -36.65 3.47 -0.69
CA LYS A 80 -36.98 4.85 -0.31
C LYS A 80 -35.72 5.56 0.19
N GLN A 81 -35.35 6.64 -0.48
CA GLN A 81 -34.27 7.51 -0.03
C GLN A 81 -34.73 8.28 1.23
N VAL A 82 -33.96 8.18 2.32
CA VAL A 82 -34.20 8.92 3.57
C VAL A 82 -32.97 9.76 3.88
N LEU A 83 -33.17 11.06 4.02
CA LEU A 83 -32.14 11.99 4.48
C LEU A 83 -32.39 12.28 5.96
N ILE A 84 -31.45 11.89 6.82
CA ILE A 84 -31.53 12.12 8.27
C ILE A 84 -30.61 13.28 8.60
N SER A 85 -31.16 14.35 9.18
CA SER A 85 -30.36 15.47 9.67
C SER A 85 -29.46 15.05 10.84
N GLN A 86 -28.23 15.55 10.88
CA GLN A 86 -27.27 15.22 11.94
C GLN A 86 -27.78 15.53 13.35
N GLU A 87 -28.63 16.56 13.48
CA GLU A 87 -29.29 16.94 14.73
C GLU A 87 -30.21 15.83 15.27
N LEU A 88 -30.91 15.10 14.39
CA LEU A 88 -31.74 13.96 14.75
C LEU A 88 -30.90 12.75 15.20
N LEU A 89 -29.75 12.51 14.54
CA LEU A 89 -28.81 11.45 14.94
C LEU A 89 -28.25 11.72 16.34
N ASN A 90 -27.79 12.95 16.58
CA ASN A 90 -27.23 13.36 17.87
C ASN A 90 -28.29 13.38 19.00
N SER A 91 -29.55 13.67 18.67
CA SER A 91 -30.66 13.62 19.64
C SER A 91 -31.06 12.19 20.04
N THR A 92 -30.73 11.18 19.23
CA THR A 92 -31.00 9.76 19.53
C THR A 92 -30.00 9.22 20.56
N ASP A 93 -28.77 9.74 20.60
CA ASP A 93 -27.78 9.37 21.63
C ASP A 93 -28.20 9.83 23.03
N SER A 94 -29.01 10.90 23.14
CA SER A 94 -29.60 11.35 24.41
C SER A 94 -30.85 10.55 24.83
N ALA A 95 -31.42 9.71 23.96
CA ALA A 95 -32.59 8.88 24.26
C ALA A 95 -32.22 7.44 24.70
N LYS A 96 -30.93 7.12 24.82
CA LYS A 96 -30.40 5.78 25.17
C LYS A 96 -29.82 5.65 26.58
N GLU A 97 -30.22 6.51 27.52
CA GLU A 97 -30.09 6.23 28.96
C GLU A 97 -31.41 5.75 29.58
N LYS A 98 -32.15 4.89 28.87
CA LYS A 98 -33.10 4.01 29.56
C LYS A 98 -32.32 2.77 29.97
N SER A 99 -31.71 2.86 31.16
CA SER A 99 -31.08 1.79 31.94
C SER A 99 -31.27 0.40 31.31
N GLU A 100 -30.28 -0.07 30.55
CA GLU A 100 -30.25 -1.46 30.13
C GLU A 100 -30.14 -2.30 31.41
N GLU A 101 -31.26 -2.86 31.82
CA GLU A 101 -31.33 -3.83 32.90
C GLU A 101 -30.30 -4.93 32.57
N ASN A 102 -29.34 -5.14 33.49
CA ASN A 102 -28.17 -6.01 33.32
C ASN A 102 -28.59 -7.49 33.37
N LYS A 103 -29.56 -7.86 32.54
CA LYS A 103 -30.08 -9.21 32.37
C LYS A 103 -29.35 -9.89 31.21
N PRO A 104 -28.93 -11.16 31.38
CA PRO A 104 -28.33 -11.92 30.31
C PRO A 104 -29.30 -12.12 29.13
N ASN A 105 -28.76 -12.19 27.91
CA ASN A 105 -29.57 -12.18 26.67
C ASN A 105 -30.64 -13.27 26.61
N TRP A 106 -30.39 -14.45 27.19
CA TRP A 106 -31.38 -15.54 27.21
C TRP A 106 -32.65 -15.17 28.00
N GLN A 107 -32.51 -14.37 29.06
CA GLN A 107 -33.63 -13.98 29.92
C GLN A 107 -34.50 -12.93 29.22
N LYS A 108 -33.86 -12.03 28.46
CA LYS A 108 -34.57 -11.08 27.58
C LYS A 108 -35.39 -11.81 26.52
N TRP A 109 -34.84 -12.85 25.91
CA TRP A 109 -35.58 -13.68 24.94
C TRP A 109 -36.72 -14.45 25.58
N TRP A 110 -36.53 -14.98 26.79
CA TRP A 110 -37.58 -15.70 27.49
C TRP A 110 -38.77 -14.78 27.84
N GLU A 111 -38.50 -13.59 28.41
CA GLU A 111 -39.53 -12.60 28.71
C GLU A 111 -40.29 -12.16 27.45
N LEU A 112 -39.60 -12.02 26.31
CA LEU A 112 -40.23 -11.54 25.08
C LEU A 112 -41.17 -12.57 24.44
N PHE A 113 -40.91 -13.86 24.62
CA PHE A 113 -41.66 -14.93 23.96
C PHE A 113 -42.64 -15.68 24.86
N PHE A 114 -42.48 -15.62 26.19
CA PHE A 114 -43.23 -16.45 27.13
C PHE A 114 -43.85 -15.70 28.31
N ASN A 115 -43.78 -14.36 28.33
CA ASN A 115 -44.47 -13.50 29.29
C ASN A 115 -45.52 -12.66 28.57
#